data_AF-A0A9W5K5W7-F1
#
_entry.id   AF-A0A9W5K5W7-F1
#
_cell.length_a   1.000
_cell.length_b   1.000
_cell.length_c   1.000
_cell.angle_alpha   90.00
_cell.angle_beta   90.00
_cell.angle_gamma   90.00
#
_symmetry.space_group_name_H-M   'P 1'
#
loop_
_entity.id
_entity.type
_entity.pdbx_description
1 polymer ?
#
loop_
_entity_poly.entity_id
_entity_poly.type
_entity_poly.pdbx_seq_one_letter_code
_entity_poly.pdbx_strand_id
1 'polypeptide(L)' 'MKPLQISPDTAVRLSKALGVPLEQLMHMPQHILIQKLVELEKQNKDEE' A
#
# COMPACT_ATOMS: atom_id res chain seq x y z
N MET A 1 18.18 -0.44 -3.24
CA MET A 1 16.89 -0.87 -2.67
C MET A 1 16.32 -1.95 -3.57
N LYS A 2 15.91 -3.11 -3.03
CA LYS A 2 15.25 -4.13 -3.84
C LYS A 2 13.87 -3.58 -4.24
N PRO A 3 13.54 -3.52 -5.54
CA PRO A 3 12.23 -3.04 -5.97
C PRO A 3 11.14 -3.94 -5.38
N LEU A 4 10.00 -3.33 -5.03
CA LEU A 4 8.84 -4.08 -4.56
C LEU A 4 8.46 -5.12 -5.61
N GLN A 5 8.37 -6.38 -5.21
CA GLN A 5 7.99 -7.49 -6.09
C GLN A 5 6.46 -7.59 -6.17
N ILE A 6 5.81 -6.49 -6.59
CA ILE A 6 4.36 -6.44 -6.79
C ILE A 6 4.05 -6.42 -8.28
N SER A 7 2.98 -7.09 -8.68
CA SER A 7 2.50 -6.99 -10.04
C SER A 7 1.92 -5.58 -10.30
N PRO A 8 1.92 -5.11 -11.55
CA PRO A 8 1.34 -3.79 -11.89
C PRO A 8 -0.12 -3.67 -11.47
N ASP A 9 -0.88 -4.75 -11.62
CA ASP A 9 -2.28 -4.81 -11.23
C ASP A 9 -2.46 -4.66 -9.71
N THR A 10 -1.67 -5.37 -8.90
CA THR A 10 -1.69 -5.22 -7.44
C THR A 10 -1.29 -3.81 -7.03
N ALA A 11 -0.32 -3.20 -7.71
CA ALA A 11 0.10 -1.82 -7.45
C ALA A 11 -1.05 -0.81 -7.66
N VAL A 12 -1.83 -0.96 -8.73
CA VAL A 12 -3.00 -0.09 -9.00
C VAL A 12 -4.11 -0.28 -7.96
N ARG A 13 -4.33 -1.51 -7.48
CA ARG A 13 -5.32 -1.76 -6.42
C ARG A 13 -4.87 -1.17 -5.08
N LEU A 14 -3.60 -1.37 -4.73
CA LEU A 14 -3.01 -0.85 -3.50
C LEU A 14 -2.96 0.67 -3.47
N SER A 15 -2.62 1.33 -4.59
CA SER A 15 -2.60 2.79 -4.67
C SER A 15 -3.99 3.39 -4.38
N LYS A 16 -5.04 2.77 -4.92
CA LYS A 16 -6.44 3.15 -4.65
C LYS A 16 -6.84 2.89 -3.21
N ALA A 17 -6.56 1.69 -2.70
CA ALA A 17 -6.94 1.30 -1.33
C ALA A 17 -6.25 2.15 -0.26
N LEU A 18 -4.99 2.50 -0.48
CA LEU A 18 -4.20 3.33 0.43
C LEU A 18 -4.37 4.84 0.19
N GLY A 19 -5.10 5.24 -0.85
CA GLY A 19 -5.28 6.65 -1.22
C GLY A 19 -3.98 7.36 -1.58
N VAL A 20 -2.99 6.65 -2.14
CA VAL A 20 -1.68 7.21 -2.51
C VAL A 20 -1.46 7.14 -4.03
N PRO A 21 -0.70 8.07 -4.63
CA PRO A 21 -0.33 7.98 -6.04
C PRO A 21 0.45 6.70 -6.36
N LEU A 22 0.27 6.17 -7.57
CA LEU A 22 0.94 4.93 -8.01
C LEU A 22 2.47 5.12 -8.04
N GLU A 23 2.94 6.27 -8.50
CA GLU A 23 4.36 6.65 -8.55
C GLU A 23 4.96 6.60 -7.14
N GLN A 24 4.24 7.16 -6.17
CA GLN A 24 4.68 7.15 -4.77
C GLN A 24 4.71 5.73 -4.18
N LEU A 25 3.73 4.89 -4.52
CA LEU A 25 3.70 3.48 -4.11
C LEU A 25 4.90 2.70 -4.65
N MET A 26 5.26 2.90 -5.92
CA MET A 26 6.37 2.21 -6.58
C MET A 26 7.75 2.55 -5.99
N HIS A 27 7.89 3.74 -5.41
CA HIS A 27 9.11 4.18 -4.72
C HIS A 27 9.05 3.95 -3.20
N MET A 28 7.95 3.41 -2.69
CA MET A 28 7.76 3.24 -1.26
C MET A 28 8.68 2.16 -0.69
N PRO A 29 9.31 2.39 0.48
CA PRO A 29 10.01 1.34 1.20
C PRO A 29 9.02 0.27 1.66
N GLN A 30 9.43 -1.01 1.58
CA GLN A 30 8.57 -2.14 1.95
C GLN A 30 8.00 -2.06 3.37
N HIS A 31 8.80 -1.61 4.35
CA HIS A 31 8.34 -1.50 5.75
C HIS A 31 7.26 -0.42 5.92
N ILE A 32 7.31 0.66 5.15
CA ILE A 32 6.27 1.72 5.17
C ILE A 32 4.98 1.19 4.56
N LEU A 33 5.07 0.43 3.47
CA LEU A 33 3.90 -0.20 2.86
C LEU A 33 3.19 -1.14 3.85
N ILE A 34 3.96 -1.95 4.60
CA ILE A 34 3.42 -2.83 5.64
C ILE A 34 2.72 -2.02 6.74
N GLN A 35 3.32 -0.93 7.22
CA GLN A 35 2.70 -0.07 8.23
C GLN A 35 1.34 0.49 7.76
N LYS A 36 1.29 1.01 6.54
CA LYS A 36 0.06 1.55 5.94
C LYS A 36 -1.03 0.49 5.75
N LEU A 37 -0.67 -0.74 5.41
CA LEU A 37 -1.62 -1.85 5.31
C LEU A 37 -2.22 -2.20 6.68
N VAL A 38 -1.38 -2.24 7.72
CA VAL A 38 -1.85 -2.47 9.10
C VAL A 38 -2.76 -1.33 9.58
N GLU A 39 -2.44 -0.08 9.24
CA GLU A 39 -3.32 1.08 9.52
C GLU A 39 -4.67 0.96 8.80
N LEU A 40 -4.66 0.56 7.53
CA LEU A 40 -5.88 0.35 6.73
C LEU A 40 -6.76 -0.77 7.32
N GLU A 41 -6.17 -1.89 7.71
CA GLU A 41 -6.91 -2.99 8.36
C GLU A 41 -7.52 -2.57 9.70
N LYS A 42 -6.81 -1.76 10.49
CA LYS A 42 -7.36 -1.22 11.74
C LYS A 42 -8.54 -0.29 11.49
N GLN A 43 -8.43 0.62 10.52
CA GLN A 43 -9.51 1.52 10.14
C GLN A 43 -10.76 0.76 9.69
N ASN A 44 -10.61 -0.27 8.87
CA ASN A 44 -11.73 -1.11 8.45
C ASN A 44 -12.38 -1.88 9.62
N LYS A 45 -11.61 -2.20 10.67
CA LYS A 45 -12.09 -2.94 11.84
C LYS A 45 -12.81 -2.05 12.86
N ASP A 46 -12.46 -0.77 12.90
CA ASP A 46 -13.09 0.21 13.78
C ASP A 46 -14.38 0.81 13.17
N GLU A 47 -14.61 0.62 11.86
CA GLU A 47 -15.83 1.02 11.14
C GLU A 47 -16.96 -0.06 11.13
N GLU A 48 -16.74 -1.22 11.76
CA GLU A 48 -17.72 -2.31 12.00
C GLU A 48 -18.28 -2.31 13.43
#